data_AF-A0A830GNP4-F1
#
_entry.id   AF-A0A830GNP4-F1
#
_cell.length_a   1.000
_cell.length_b   1.000
_cell.length_c   1.000
_cell.angle_alpha   90.00
_cell.angle_beta   90.00
_cell.angle_gamma   90.00
#
_symmetry.space_group_name_H-M   'P 1'
#
loop_
_entity.id
_entity.type
_entity.pdbx_description
1 polymer ?
#
loop_
_entity_poly.entity_id
_entity_poly.type
_entity_poly.pdbx_seq_one_letter_code
_entity_poly.pdbx_strand_id
1 'polypeptide(L)'
;MRFPVDVSDSTARTPLAQRLASLALVSLVLVSSVTAGGIAVGTPTAGGPSTTTPTIHAVYPDPVAGGDRGEFVVLDVPAATDLGAYTLTDGHTTAPLPDRVVRGRIVLTAHPDRVQNLTDESVYGLDSAVALANGGDTLRLRHNGSVVDRLRYRDADEGAVGVVHGSTVRWRPLGATDRPVVTGGPGSVRVFTLPDAPSAPVEPLDDADERLYLAGYTLSSTRVADALVAAHRRGADVRVLLEGSPVGGRTRAEAQTLDRLVSAGVSVRLVAGPHARYTYHHAKYAVADERAVALTENWKPAGTGGNSSRGWGVTTRQSRVVAGLAATFRADAGWRDAVPWSQYRRGRQFERGEPADATYPSRFEARSVAVDRTDLLVTPDNAQRALVDELDGADDSIAVVQPTIGGWNEPLLRALRRAADRGVEVRLLLSSAWYVREENRRTVERFEAWADRTGAPLSAKLADSGGRFAKIHAKGAVLDGDRVVLGSLNWNEQAATTNREVVLVLHGTEVAAYFGRVFEADWSGGRPAVPAGLLGAVLGVLVVGALAARRVRFTR
;
A
#
# COMPACT_ATOMS: atom_id res chain seq x y z
N MET A 1 -57.89 -40.76 -47.85
CA MET A 1 -56.84 -41.09 -48.83
C MET A 1 -55.67 -40.12 -48.58
N ARG A 2 -54.54 -40.67 -48.11
CA ARG A 2 -53.20 -40.07 -47.89
C ARG A 2 -53.00 -38.95 -46.83
N PHE A 3 -52.99 -39.38 -45.55
CA PHE A 3 -51.83 -39.54 -44.62
C PHE A 3 -50.74 -38.42 -44.47
N PRO A 4 -50.11 -38.30 -43.26
CA PRO A 4 -50.19 -37.14 -42.38
C PRO A 4 -48.85 -36.83 -41.64
N VAL A 5 -48.91 -36.53 -40.32
CA VAL A 5 -47.88 -36.37 -39.26
C VAL A 5 -47.53 -34.91 -38.99
N ASP A 6 -48.02 -34.18 -37.99
CA ASP A 6 -48.61 -34.43 -36.65
C ASP A 6 -47.64 -34.65 -35.47
N VAL A 7 -47.96 -33.92 -34.39
CA VAL A 7 -47.57 -34.01 -32.95
C VAL A 7 -46.07 -33.94 -32.58
N SER A 8 -45.58 -33.33 -31.49
CA SER A 8 -46.16 -32.92 -30.20
C SER A 8 -45.22 -31.94 -29.49
N ASP A 9 -45.80 -30.84 -29.04
CA ASP A 9 -46.07 -30.46 -27.64
C ASP A 9 -45.02 -30.59 -26.50
N SER A 10 -44.95 -29.46 -25.78
CA SER A 10 -44.75 -29.25 -24.34
C SER A 10 -43.46 -29.69 -23.64
N THR A 11 -42.74 -28.73 -23.02
CA THR A 11 -42.78 -28.43 -21.57
C THR A 11 -41.51 -27.70 -21.12
N ALA A 12 -41.72 -26.78 -20.18
CA ALA A 12 -40.70 -26.02 -19.46
C ALA A 12 -39.73 -26.91 -18.65
N ARG A 13 -38.48 -26.46 -18.48
CA ARG A 13 -37.62 -26.68 -17.29
C ARG A 13 -36.27 -25.95 -17.42
N THR A 14 -35.89 -25.21 -16.39
CA THR A 14 -34.50 -24.87 -16.03
C THR A 14 -33.64 -26.13 -15.85
N PRO A 15 -32.30 -26.01 -15.97
CA PRO A 15 -31.48 -26.47 -14.84
C PRO A 15 -30.18 -25.67 -14.56
N LEU A 16 -29.79 -25.68 -13.29
CA LEU A 16 -28.40 -25.64 -12.83
C LEU A 16 -27.64 -26.89 -13.30
N ALA A 17 -26.36 -26.77 -13.72
CA ALA A 17 -25.19 -27.47 -13.15
C ALA A 17 -24.01 -27.70 -14.15
N GLN A 18 -22.81 -27.79 -13.54
CA GLN A 18 -21.53 -28.39 -14.00
C GLN A 18 -20.60 -27.50 -14.85
N ARG A 19 -19.47 -27.00 -14.32
CA ARG A 19 -18.20 -27.63 -13.86
C ARG A 19 -17.34 -28.23 -14.99
N LEU A 20 -16.13 -27.66 -15.09
CA LEU A 20 -14.83 -28.27 -15.44
C LEU A 20 -14.60 -28.77 -16.89
N ALA A 21 -13.62 -28.14 -17.56
CA ALA A 21 -12.64 -28.84 -18.39
C ALA A 21 -11.33 -28.04 -18.47
N SER A 22 -10.27 -28.63 -17.93
CA SER A 22 -8.87 -28.25 -18.00
C SER A 22 -8.20 -28.73 -19.30
N LEU A 23 -6.94 -28.31 -19.48
CA LEU A 23 -5.84 -28.85 -20.32
C LEU A 23 -5.77 -28.30 -21.76
N ALA A 24 -4.62 -27.93 -22.32
CA ALA A 24 -3.21 -28.03 -21.95
C ALA A 24 -2.43 -26.96 -22.74
N LEU A 25 -1.25 -26.51 -22.27
CA LEU A 25 -0.23 -26.06 -23.22
C LEU A 25 1.16 -26.49 -22.78
N VAL A 26 1.83 -27.06 -23.78
CA VAL A 26 3.05 -27.86 -23.75
C VAL A 26 4.28 -27.02 -23.45
N SER A 27 5.12 -27.55 -22.56
CA SER A 27 6.49 -27.11 -22.32
C SER A 27 7.35 -27.37 -23.56
N LEU A 28 7.99 -26.32 -24.10
CA LEU A 28 9.15 -26.49 -24.98
C LEU A 28 10.38 -25.87 -24.32
N VAL A 29 11.29 -26.76 -23.92
CA VAL A 29 12.63 -26.46 -23.42
C VAL A 29 13.52 -26.12 -24.61
N LEU A 30 14.18 -24.96 -24.57
CA LEU A 30 15.33 -24.64 -25.41
C LEU A 30 16.49 -24.27 -24.50
N VAL A 31 17.49 -25.15 -24.48
CA VAL A 31 18.79 -24.98 -23.81
C VAL A 31 19.83 -24.62 -24.87
N SER A 32 20.85 -23.89 -24.42
CA SER A 32 22.17 -23.56 -25.03
C SER A 32 22.23 -22.12 -25.55
N SER A 33 23.21 -21.28 -25.24
CA SER A 33 24.42 -21.37 -24.41
C SER A 33 25.00 -19.95 -24.37
N VAL A 34 25.17 -19.34 -23.19
CA VAL A 34 25.84 -18.02 -23.07
C VAL A 34 27.21 -18.23 -22.43
N THR A 35 28.24 -17.88 -23.20
CA THR A 35 29.64 -17.84 -22.80
C THR A 35 29.85 -16.81 -21.70
N ALA A 36 30.61 -17.20 -20.68
CA ALA A 36 31.01 -16.36 -19.55
C ALA A 36 31.97 -15.26 -20.02
N GLY A 37 31.55 -14.00 -19.89
CA GLY A 37 32.42 -12.82 -19.90
C GLY A 37 32.44 -12.23 -18.50
N GLY A 38 33.61 -12.21 -17.86
CA GLY A 38 33.79 -11.72 -16.50
C GLY A 38 33.39 -10.25 -16.33
N ILE A 39 32.64 -9.96 -15.27
CA ILE A 39 32.29 -8.59 -14.88
C ILE A 39 33.36 -8.13 -13.87
N ALA A 40 34.17 -7.16 -14.29
CA ALA A 40 35.01 -6.41 -13.38
C ALA A 40 34.13 -5.54 -12.47
N VAL A 41 34.30 -5.67 -11.16
CA VAL A 41 33.64 -4.86 -10.14
C VAL A 41 34.26 -3.47 -10.17
N GLY A 42 33.53 -2.49 -10.71
CA GLY A 42 33.85 -1.07 -10.62
C GLY A 42 33.03 -0.41 -9.51
N THR A 43 33.71 0.19 -8.54
CA THR A 43 33.16 1.06 -7.48
C THR A 43 32.35 2.21 -8.09
N PRO A 44 31.25 2.67 -7.47
CA PRO A 44 30.44 3.76 -8.02
C PRO A 44 31.15 5.10 -7.81
N THR A 45 31.77 5.62 -8.86
CA THR A 45 32.15 7.03 -8.94
C THR A 45 30.90 7.87 -9.19
N ALA A 46 30.48 8.62 -8.18
CA ALA A 46 29.56 9.74 -8.34
C ALA A 46 30.23 10.82 -9.21
N GLY A 47 29.58 11.18 -10.33
CA GLY A 47 30.05 12.23 -11.24
C GLY A 47 29.81 11.89 -12.71
N GLY A 48 28.54 11.81 -13.13
CA GLY A 48 28.21 11.91 -14.56
C GLY A 48 28.49 13.34 -15.07
N PRO A 49 28.78 13.53 -16.37
CA PRO A 49 29.06 14.85 -16.91
C PRO A 49 27.87 15.78 -16.62
N SER A 50 28.13 16.91 -15.98
CA SER A 50 27.13 17.97 -15.81
C SER A 50 26.77 18.49 -17.20
N THR A 51 25.67 18.01 -17.77
CA THR A 51 25.14 18.56 -19.02
C THR A 51 24.74 20.01 -18.75
N THR A 52 25.38 20.96 -19.41
CA THR A 52 25.01 22.39 -19.34
C THR A 52 23.86 22.73 -20.28
N THR A 53 23.52 21.79 -21.17
CA THR A 53 22.52 21.96 -22.23
C THR A 53 21.16 21.42 -21.77
N PRO A 54 20.04 22.06 -22.15
CA PRO A 54 18.70 21.55 -21.87
C PRO A 54 18.47 20.15 -22.45
N THR A 55 17.67 19.33 -21.76
CA THR A 55 17.30 17.96 -22.16
C THR A 55 15.80 17.73 -22.03
N ILE A 56 15.25 16.78 -22.78
CA ILE A 56 13.86 16.33 -22.68
C ILE A 56 13.72 15.43 -21.45
N HIS A 57 12.95 15.91 -20.47
CA HIS A 57 12.75 15.22 -19.19
C HIS A 57 11.51 14.31 -19.20
N ALA A 58 10.42 14.73 -19.83
CA ALA A 58 9.19 13.96 -19.88
C ALA A 58 8.29 14.35 -21.05
N VAL A 59 7.33 13.48 -21.38
CA VAL A 59 6.29 13.71 -22.40
C VAL A 59 4.92 13.31 -21.87
N TYR A 60 3.89 14.04 -22.28
CA TYR A 60 2.48 13.72 -22.01
C TYR A 60 1.71 13.74 -23.33
N PRO A 61 1.72 12.64 -24.09
CA PRO A 61 1.18 12.60 -25.45
C PRO A 61 -0.31 12.24 -25.51
N ASP A 62 -0.87 11.58 -24.49
CA ASP A 62 -2.26 11.10 -24.51
C ASP A 62 -3.08 11.71 -23.35
N PRO A 63 -3.54 12.97 -23.48
CA PRO A 63 -4.34 13.62 -22.46
C PRO A 63 -5.72 12.98 -22.25
N VAL A 64 -6.17 12.92 -20.98
CA VAL A 64 -7.55 12.51 -20.64
C VAL A 64 -8.60 13.47 -21.24
N ALA A 65 -8.21 14.71 -21.55
CA ALA A 65 -9.08 15.65 -22.23
C ALA A 65 -9.09 15.35 -23.74
N GLY A 66 -10.28 15.09 -24.30
CA GLY A 66 -10.40 14.70 -25.70
C GLY A 66 -9.85 15.71 -26.72
N GLY A 67 -9.37 15.17 -27.84
CA GLY A 67 -8.80 15.93 -28.97
C GLY A 67 -7.37 16.41 -28.72
N ASP A 68 -6.60 15.64 -27.93
CA ASP A 68 -5.17 15.84 -27.60
C ASP A 68 -4.88 17.20 -26.94
N ARG A 69 -5.93 17.84 -26.39
CA ARG A 69 -5.86 19.15 -25.76
C ARG A 69 -5.20 19.03 -24.39
N GLY A 70 -3.96 19.47 -24.31
CA GLY A 70 -3.17 19.42 -23.08
C GLY A 70 -1.93 18.54 -23.21
N GLU A 71 -1.59 18.08 -24.42
CA GLU A 71 -0.27 17.52 -24.69
C GLU A 71 0.82 18.46 -24.23
N PHE A 72 1.89 17.91 -23.66
CA PHE A 72 3.05 18.70 -23.29
C PHE A 72 4.35 17.91 -23.27
N VAL A 73 5.45 18.65 -23.37
CA VAL A 73 6.81 18.16 -23.18
C VAL A 73 7.45 18.91 -22.02
N VAL A 74 8.14 18.20 -21.14
CA VAL A 74 8.89 18.78 -20.04
C VAL A 74 10.37 18.82 -20.44
N LEU A 75 10.98 19.99 -20.37
CA LEU A 75 12.44 20.12 -20.49
C LEU A 75 13.05 20.28 -19.10
N ASP A 76 14.24 19.71 -18.89
CA ASP A 76 15.13 20.02 -17.77
C ASP A 76 16.20 20.99 -18.26
N VAL A 77 16.26 22.18 -17.65
CA VAL A 77 17.15 23.29 -18.03
C VAL A 77 18.14 23.55 -16.87
N PRO A 78 19.32 22.92 -16.86
CA PRO A 78 20.19 22.85 -15.69
C PRO A 78 20.84 24.20 -15.30
N ALA A 79 21.01 25.10 -16.28
CA ALA A 79 21.50 26.46 -16.09
C ALA A 79 20.55 27.48 -16.73
N ALA A 80 20.66 28.75 -16.33
CA ALA A 80 19.90 29.82 -16.96
C ALA A 80 20.23 29.87 -18.47
N THR A 81 19.26 29.51 -19.30
CA THR A 81 19.45 29.32 -20.74
C THR A 81 18.43 30.15 -21.50
N ASP A 82 18.90 30.89 -22.49
CA ASP A 82 18.04 31.53 -23.49
C ASP A 82 17.51 30.47 -24.46
N LEU A 83 16.19 30.27 -24.45
CA LEU A 83 15.53 29.28 -25.30
C LEU A 83 15.28 29.76 -26.74
N GLY A 84 15.49 31.04 -27.07
CA GLY A 84 15.24 31.57 -28.42
C GLY A 84 16.07 30.89 -29.52
N ALA A 85 17.22 30.30 -29.17
CA ALA A 85 18.07 29.52 -30.07
C ALA A 85 17.68 28.04 -30.20
N TYR A 86 16.62 27.61 -29.52
CA TYR A 86 16.19 26.20 -29.45
C TYR A 86 14.92 25.93 -30.24
N THR A 87 14.82 24.71 -30.79
CA THR A 87 13.62 24.21 -31.44
C THR A 87 13.33 22.78 -31.01
N LEU A 88 12.05 22.40 -30.93
CA LEU A 88 11.59 21.03 -30.69
C LEU A 88 10.92 20.48 -31.95
N THR A 89 11.24 19.25 -32.35
CA THR A 89 10.64 18.62 -33.55
C THR A 89 10.40 17.13 -33.37
N ASP A 90 9.28 16.64 -33.91
CA ASP A 90 8.91 15.23 -34.07
C ASP A 90 9.38 14.64 -35.42
N GLY A 91 9.95 15.49 -36.30
CA GLY A 91 10.34 15.15 -37.67
C GLY A 91 9.34 15.59 -38.74
N HIS A 92 8.12 15.98 -38.36
CA HIS A 92 7.08 16.53 -39.24
C HIS A 92 6.86 18.02 -38.99
N THR A 93 6.77 18.41 -37.72
CA THR A 93 6.62 19.78 -37.23
C THR A 93 7.88 20.20 -36.51
N THR A 94 8.29 21.47 -36.65
CA THR A 94 9.39 22.07 -35.87
C THR A 94 8.87 23.32 -35.17
N ALA A 95 8.81 23.26 -33.85
CA ALA A 95 8.37 24.34 -32.98
C ALA A 95 9.57 25.16 -32.50
N PRO A 96 9.64 26.48 -32.76
CA PRO A 96 10.58 27.35 -32.06
C PRO A 96 10.20 27.42 -30.57
N LEU A 97 11.20 27.43 -29.69
CA LEU A 97 10.97 27.62 -28.26
C LEU A 97 10.85 29.11 -27.91
N PRO A 98 10.22 29.47 -26.78
CA PRO A 98 10.02 30.87 -26.40
C PRO A 98 11.34 31.63 -26.22
N ASP A 99 11.40 32.87 -26.69
CA ASP A 99 12.56 33.77 -26.50
C ASP A 99 12.62 34.31 -25.05
N ARG A 100 13.07 33.44 -24.14
CA ARG A 100 13.11 33.68 -22.69
C ARG A 100 14.31 32.95 -22.07
N VAL A 101 14.91 33.61 -21.08
CA VAL A 101 15.87 32.96 -20.18
C VAL A 101 15.10 32.20 -19.11
N VAL A 102 15.29 30.89 -19.05
CA VAL A 102 14.65 30.01 -18.07
C VAL A 102 15.67 29.12 -17.36
N ARG A 103 15.28 28.54 -16.23
CA ARG A 103 16.06 27.55 -15.48
C ARG A 103 15.12 26.57 -14.79
N GLY A 104 15.59 25.34 -14.58
CA GLY A 104 14.84 24.27 -13.93
C GLY A 104 13.96 23.52 -14.92
N ARG A 105 12.95 22.83 -14.42
CA ARG A 105 12.00 22.14 -15.27
C ARG A 105 10.96 23.12 -15.79
N ILE A 106 10.68 23.00 -17.09
CA ILE A 106 9.65 23.81 -17.75
C ILE A 106 8.76 22.93 -18.60
N VAL A 107 7.52 23.36 -18.80
CA VAL A 107 6.51 22.64 -19.57
C VAL A 107 6.21 23.42 -20.83
N LEU A 108 6.27 22.75 -21.98
CA LEU A 108 6.00 23.30 -23.30
C LEU A 108 4.72 22.67 -23.85
N THR A 109 3.76 23.49 -24.28
CA THR A 109 2.46 23.01 -24.77
C THR A 109 1.81 24.02 -25.74
N ALA A 110 0.97 23.54 -26.67
CA ALA A 110 0.07 24.41 -27.45
C ALA A 110 -1.12 24.93 -26.62
N HIS A 111 -1.40 24.35 -25.45
CA HIS A 111 -2.60 24.64 -24.67
C HIS A 111 -2.29 24.96 -23.20
N PRO A 112 -1.63 26.09 -22.88
CA PRO A 112 -1.26 26.44 -21.51
C PRO A 112 -2.42 26.40 -20.52
N ASP A 113 -3.60 26.90 -20.91
CA ASP A 113 -4.80 26.94 -20.06
C ASP A 113 -5.30 25.54 -19.64
N ARG A 114 -4.91 24.50 -20.40
CA ARG A 114 -5.24 23.09 -20.09
C ARG A 114 -4.21 22.42 -19.21
N VAL A 115 -3.00 22.96 -19.11
CA VAL A 115 -1.85 22.34 -18.45
C VAL A 115 -1.45 23.04 -17.16
N GLN A 116 -1.68 24.36 -17.02
CA GLN A 116 -1.28 25.14 -15.84
C GLN A 116 -1.76 24.57 -14.50
N ASN A 117 -2.91 23.88 -14.47
CA ASN A 117 -3.45 23.28 -13.24
C ASN A 117 -3.04 21.79 -13.05
N LEU A 118 -2.21 21.25 -13.94
CA LEU A 118 -1.76 19.85 -13.92
C LEU A 118 -0.31 19.70 -13.46
N THR A 119 0.39 20.81 -13.23
CA THR A 119 1.82 20.83 -12.92
C THR A 119 2.15 22.07 -12.10
N ASP A 120 3.13 21.96 -11.20
CA ASP A 120 3.69 23.10 -10.47
C ASP A 120 4.82 23.79 -11.25
N GLU A 121 5.25 23.18 -12.36
CA GLU A 121 6.33 23.70 -13.22
C GLU A 121 5.83 24.87 -14.08
N SER A 122 6.74 25.76 -14.48
CA SER A 122 6.39 26.89 -15.35
C SER A 122 5.95 26.43 -16.73
N VAL A 123 4.75 26.83 -17.15
CA VAL A 123 4.14 26.46 -18.43
C VAL A 123 4.35 27.57 -19.46
N TYR A 124 4.90 27.22 -20.61
CA TYR A 124 5.10 28.10 -21.75
C TYR A 124 4.32 27.60 -22.97
N GLY A 125 3.61 28.54 -23.61
CA GLY A 125 2.87 28.29 -24.84
C GLY A 125 3.78 28.17 -26.05
N LEU A 126 3.44 27.26 -26.97
CA LEU A 126 4.04 27.16 -28.30
C LEU A 126 2.97 27.50 -29.34
N ASP A 127 3.27 28.45 -30.24
CA ASP A 127 2.35 28.83 -31.32
C ASP A 127 2.10 27.69 -32.32
N SER A 128 3.09 26.81 -32.48
CA SER A 128 3.01 25.59 -33.28
C SER A 128 3.67 24.43 -32.53
N ALA A 129 2.95 23.77 -31.62
CA ALA A 129 3.50 22.62 -30.90
C ALA A 129 3.66 21.39 -31.81
N VAL A 130 4.59 20.51 -31.44
CA VAL A 130 4.67 19.15 -31.98
C VAL A 130 3.44 18.35 -31.55
N ALA A 131 2.87 17.56 -32.47
CA ALA A 131 1.71 16.72 -32.18
C ALA A 131 2.21 15.35 -31.74
N LEU A 132 2.00 15.00 -30.48
CA LEU A 132 2.66 13.84 -29.88
C LEU A 132 1.87 12.56 -30.15
N ALA A 133 2.37 11.68 -31.03
CA ALA A 133 1.64 10.47 -31.37
C ALA A 133 1.51 9.48 -30.20
N ASN A 134 0.28 9.03 -29.89
CA ASN A 134 0.01 8.02 -28.85
C ASN A 134 0.71 6.68 -29.13
N GLY A 135 0.82 6.27 -30.41
CA GLY A 135 1.54 5.06 -30.80
C GLY A 135 3.06 5.14 -30.63
N GLY A 136 3.61 6.33 -30.39
CA GLY A 136 5.04 6.57 -30.25
C GLY A 136 5.60 7.60 -31.22
N ASP A 137 6.63 8.31 -30.77
CA ASP A 137 7.27 9.38 -31.53
C ASP A 137 8.77 9.46 -31.25
N THR A 138 9.50 10.23 -32.08
CA THR A 138 10.91 10.58 -31.90
C THR A 138 11.09 12.10 -31.86
N LEU A 139 11.12 12.64 -30.65
CA LEU A 139 11.39 14.05 -30.42
C LEU A 139 12.88 14.36 -30.48
N ARG A 140 13.22 15.51 -31.06
CA ARG A 140 14.58 16.05 -31.10
C ARG A 140 14.57 17.49 -30.62
N LEU A 141 15.34 17.76 -29.58
CA LEU A 141 15.66 19.11 -29.16
C LEU A 141 16.90 19.56 -29.93
N ARG A 142 16.83 20.74 -30.56
CA ARG A 142 17.94 21.31 -31.34
C ARG A 142 18.33 22.67 -30.80
N HIS A 143 19.62 22.97 -30.85
CA HIS A 143 20.20 24.29 -30.59
C HIS A 143 20.91 24.76 -31.86
N ASN A 144 20.52 25.91 -32.43
CA ASN A 144 21.04 26.42 -33.71
C ASN A 144 21.07 25.34 -34.82
N GLY A 145 19.99 24.55 -34.91
CA GLY A 145 19.82 23.47 -35.89
C GLY A 145 20.52 22.14 -35.57
N SER A 146 21.44 22.11 -34.60
CA SER A 146 22.13 20.88 -34.18
C SER A 146 21.33 20.15 -33.10
N VAL A 147 21.15 18.83 -33.23
CA VAL A 147 20.45 18.01 -32.22
C VAL A 147 21.29 17.94 -30.95
N VAL A 148 20.74 18.41 -29.84
CA VAL A 148 21.37 18.35 -28.52
C VAL A 148 20.79 17.28 -27.62
N ASP A 149 19.53 16.90 -27.86
CA ASP A 149 18.90 15.78 -27.18
C ASP A 149 17.84 15.09 -28.04
N ARG A 150 17.58 13.82 -27.76
CA ARG A 150 16.60 13.01 -28.47
C ARG A 150 15.86 12.09 -27.51
N LEU A 151 14.54 12.11 -27.61
CA LEU A 151 13.67 11.16 -26.93
C LEU A 151 12.93 10.31 -27.97
N ARG A 152 12.90 8.99 -27.74
CA ARG A 152 12.00 8.08 -28.46
C ARG A 152 11.12 7.36 -27.46
N TYR A 153 9.82 7.34 -27.71
CA TYR A 153 8.87 6.55 -26.93
C TYR A 153 7.94 5.75 -27.86
N ARG A 154 7.22 4.80 -27.28
CA ARG A 154 6.20 3.97 -27.93
C ARG A 154 5.05 3.76 -26.97
N ASP A 155 3.87 3.52 -27.52
CA ASP A 155 2.66 3.06 -26.81
C ASP A 155 2.43 3.87 -25.53
N ALA A 156 2.00 5.12 -25.68
CA ALA A 156 1.67 5.96 -24.55
C ALA A 156 0.37 5.50 -23.89
N ASP A 157 0.36 5.57 -22.55
CA ASP A 157 -0.83 5.30 -21.76
C ASP A 157 -1.64 6.58 -21.56
N GLU A 158 -2.93 6.54 -21.88
CA GLU A 158 -3.85 7.66 -21.66
C GLU A 158 -3.78 8.14 -20.20
N GLY A 159 -3.57 9.44 -20.01
CA GLY A 159 -3.47 10.01 -18.68
C GLY A 159 -2.14 9.79 -17.96
N ALA A 160 -1.15 9.16 -18.60
CA ALA A 160 0.18 8.96 -18.04
C ALA A 160 1.24 9.89 -18.64
N VAL A 161 2.15 10.37 -17.79
CA VAL A 161 3.36 11.09 -18.21
C VAL A 161 4.51 10.10 -18.33
N GLY A 162 5.22 10.13 -19.46
CA GLY A 162 6.40 9.34 -19.74
C GLY A 162 7.65 10.08 -19.28
N VAL A 163 8.24 9.66 -18.16
CA VAL A 163 9.46 10.27 -17.61
C VAL A 163 10.70 9.56 -18.15
N VAL A 164 11.69 10.34 -18.57
CA VAL A 164 12.94 9.82 -19.12
C VAL A 164 13.87 9.34 -17.99
N HIS A 165 14.28 8.07 -18.08
CA HIS A 165 15.23 7.43 -17.19
C HIS A 165 16.32 6.75 -18.00
N GLY A 166 17.46 7.42 -18.15
CA GLY A 166 18.53 6.99 -19.04
C GLY A 166 18.02 6.91 -20.48
N SER A 167 18.11 5.74 -21.10
CA SER A 167 17.61 5.50 -22.46
C SER A 167 16.17 4.97 -22.52
N THR A 168 15.45 4.94 -21.39
CA THR A 168 14.11 4.34 -21.28
C THR A 168 13.09 5.38 -20.83
N VAL A 169 11.83 5.20 -21.23
CA VAL A 169 10.70 5.99 -20.75
C VAL A 169 9.91 5.15 -19.76
N ARG A 170 9.66 5.71 -18.57
CA ARG A 170 8.77 5.10 -17.57
C ARG A 170 7.48 5.89 -17.52
N TRP A 171 6.38 5.22 -17.85
CA TRP A 171 5.05 5.77 -17.75
C TRP A 171 4.58 5.74 -16.30
N ARG A 172 4.00 6.86 -15.85
CA ARG A 172 3.30 6.94 -14.57
C ARG A 172 2.07 7.83 -14.71
N PRO A 173 0.99 7.59 -13.94
CA PRO A 173 -0.18 8.45 -13.98
C PRO A 173 0.19 9.92 -13.74
N LEU A 174 -0.41 10.83 -14.52
CA LEU A 174 -0.20 12.26 -14.33
C LEU A 174 -0.69 12.68 -12.93
N GLY A 175 0.15 13.42 -12.21
CA GLY A 175 -0.07 13.80 -10.81
C GLY A 175 0.23 12.71 -9.78
N ALA A 176 0.78 11.57 -10.20
CA ALA A 176 1.41 10.63 -9.27
C ALA A 176 2.55 11.34 -8.52
N THR A 177 2.64 11.11 -7.21
CA THR A 177 3.68 11.74 -6.38
C THR A 177 4.99 10.97 -6.46
N ASP A 178 6.07 11.65 -6.06
CA ASP A 178 7.40 11.06 -5.87
C ASP A 178 8.00 11.60 -4.58
N ARG A 179 7.42 11.18 -3.45
CA ARG A 179 7.81 11.65 -2.13
C ARG A 179 9.11 11.02 -1.67
N PRO A 180 10.00 11.81 -1.03
CA PRO A 180 11.12 11.24 -0.30
C PRO A 180 10.62 10.49 0.94
N VAL A 181 11.49 9.66 1.51
CA VAL A 181 11.28 9.13 2.86
C VAL A 181 11.27 10.31 3.84
N VAL A 182 10.28 10.36 4.72
CA VAL A 182 10.18 11.40 5.75
C VAL A 182 10.56 10.82 7.10
N THR A 183 11.71 11.24 7.63
CA THR A 183 12.19 10.81 8.95
C THR A 183 11.78 11.81 10.02
N GLY A 184 11.09 11.33 11.05
CA GLY A 184 10.94 12.00 12.34
C GLY A 184 12.04 11.58 13.31
N GLY A 185 12.66 12.52 14.02
CA GLY A 185 13.70 12.24 15.00
C GLY A 185 13.17 11.54 16.28
N PRO A 186 14.00 11.41 17.32
CA PRO A 186 13.62 10.73 18.57
C PRO A 186 12.36 11.31 19.19
N GLY A 187 11.57 10.46 19.86
CA GLY A 187 10.36 10.90 20.53
C GLY A 187 9.62 9.76 21.22
N SER A 188 8.35 9.99 21.53
CA SER A 188 7.45 8.96 22.05
C SER A 188 6.26 8.74 21.11
N VAL A 189 5.90 7.48 20.93
CA VAL A 189 4.72 7.04 20.19
C VAL A 189 3.83 6.22 21.10
N ARG A 190 2.52 6.30 20.88
CA ARG A 190 1.55 5.43 21.56
C ARG A 190 1.24 4.24 20.67
N VAL A 191 1.70 3.06 21.07
CA VAL A 191 1.49 1.78 20.39
C VAL A 191 0.25 1.08 20.93
N PHE A 192 -0.47 0.36 20.07
CA PHE A 192 -1.63 -0.42 20.46
C PHE A 192 -1.91 -1.57 19.49
N THR A 193 -2.70 -2.53 19.95
CA THR A 193 -3.25 -3.59 19.10
C THR A 193 -4.77 -3.67 19.29
N LEU A 194 -5.45 -4.06 18.23
CA LEU A 194 -6.87 -4.38 18.23
C LEU A 194 -7.01 -5.92 18.31
N PRO A 195 -8.08 -6.46 18.88
CA PRO A 195 -9.22 -5.77 19.48
C PRO A 195 -8.96 -5.18 20.89
N ASP A 196 -7.79 -5.39 21.47
CA ASP A 196 -7.47 -5.13 22.88
C ASP A 196 -7.64 -3.67 23.34
N ALA A 197 -7.38 -2.70 22.46
CA ALA A 197 -7.46 -1.26 22.77
C ALA A 197 -8.35 -0.48 21.76
N PRO A 198 -9.69 -0.66 21.80
CA PRO A 198 -10.61 -0.10 20.79
C PRO A 198 -10.80 1.43 20.89
N SER A 199 -10.37 2.07 21.98
CA SER A 199 -10.40 3.53 22.14
C SER A 199 -9.18 4.21 21.51
N ALA A 200 -8.02 3.54 21.48
CA ALA A 200 -6.74 4.11 21.04
C ALA A 200 -6.74 4.70 19.61
N PRO A 201 -7.48 4.16 18.62
CA PRO A 201 -7.58 4.78 17.29
C PRO A 201 -8.42 6.07 17.23
N VAL A 202 -9.33 6.28 18.21
CA VAL A 202 -10.34 7.35 18.18
C VAL A 202 -9.94 8.50 19.10
N GLU A 203 -9.39 8.20 20.29
CA GLU A 203 -8.95 9.21 21.27
C GLU A 203 -8.10 10.34 20.67
N PRO A 204 -7.15 10.10 19.73
CA PRO A 204 -6.36 11.18 19.15
C PRO A 204 -7.17 12.15 18.26
N LEU A 205 -8.39 11.78 17.85
CA LEU A 205 -9.27 12.59 17.01
C LEU A 205 -10.20 13.48 17.84
N ASP A 206 -10.44 13.12 19.10
CA ASP A 206 -11.53 13.69 19.92
C ASP A 206 -11.34 15.19 20.19
N ASP A 207 -10.10 15.65 20.32
CA ASP A 207 -9.76 17.04 20.66
C ASP A 207 -9.50 17.93 19.45
N ALA A 208 -9.53 17.38 18.22
CA ALA A 208 -9.07 18.14 17.05
C ALA A 208 -9.86 19.44 16.82
N ASP A 209 -9.19 20.58 16.74
CA ASP A 209 -9.83 21.89 16.59
C ASP A 209 -9.25 22.77 15.47
N GLU A 210 -8.08 22.45 14.92
CA GLU A 210 -7.55 23.12 13.72
C GLU A 210 -7.82 22.32 12.44
N ARG A 211 -7.46 21.03 12.42
CA ARG A 211 -7.62 20.14 11.27
C ARG A 211 -7.86 18.70 11.69
N LEU A 212 -8.68 18.00 10.91
CA LEU A 212 -8.87 16.56 11.03
C LEU A 212 -8.98 15.92 9.64
N TYR A 213 -7.88 15.33 9.18
CA TYR A 213 -7.81 14.65 7.88
C TYR A 213 -7.80 13.14 8.06
N LEU A 214 -8.76 12.43 7.48
CA LEU A 214 -8.85 10.97 7.58
C LEU A 214 -8.73 10.34 6.19
N ALA A 215 -7.70 9.52 6.01
CA ALA A 215 -7.48 8.67 4.85
C ALA A 215 -7.84 7.22 5.21
N GLY A 216 -8.62 6.56 4.36
CA GLY A 216 -9.07 5.19 4.61
C GLY A 216 -9.33 4.39 3.35
N TYR A 217 -9.42 3.07 3.50
CA TYR A 217 -10.02 2.21 2.47
C TYR A 217 -11.55 2.21 2.57
N THR A 218 -12.08 2.06 3.78
CA THR A 218 -13.52 2.13 4.08
C THR A 218 -13.76 2.83 5.42
N LEU A 219 -14.93 3.47 5.57
CA LEU A 219 -15.34 4.17 6.81
C LEU A 219 -16.82 3.86 7.16
N SER A 220 -17.02 3.01 8.16
CA SER A 220 -18.36 2.70 8.71
C SER A 220 -18.42 2.72 10.23
N SER A 221 -17.34 3.13 10.90
CA SER A 221 -17.29 3.28 12.36
C SER A 221 -18.08 4.52 12.78
N THR A 222 -19.16 4.32 13.53
CA THR A 222 -19.99 5.41 14.06
C THR A 222 -19.20 6.32 15.01
N ARG A 223 -18.37 5.75 15.89
CA ARG A 223 -17.50 6.51 16.80
C ARG A 223 -16.52 7.43 16.07
N VAL A 224 -15.95 6.95 14.97
CA VAL A 224 -15.04 7.77 14.14
C VAL A 224 -15.84 8.86 13.43
N ALA A 225 -17.03 8.55 12.92
CA ALA A 225 -17.91 9.55 12.33
C ALA A 225 -18.36 10.62 13.34
N ASP A 226 -18.63 10.23 14.60
CA ASP A 226 -18.97 11.13 15.69
C ASP A 226 -17.82 12.10 15.99
N ALA A 227 -16.58 11.59 16.08
CA ALA A 227 -15.39 12.41 16.29
C ALA A 227 -15.17 13.40 15.13
N LEU A 228 -15.34 12.98 13.88
CA LEU A 228 -15.26 13.85 12.70
C LEU A 228 -16.30 14.98 12.73
N VAL A 229 -17.56 14.65 13.06
CA VAL A 229 -18.63 15.65 13.19
C VAL A 229 -18.37 16.59 14.36
N ALA A 230 -17.88 16.10 15.49
CA ALA A 230 -17.54 16.91 16.65
C ALA A 230 -16.42 17.91 16.34
N ALA A 231 -15.35 17.47 15.67
CA ALA A 231 -14.27 18.34 15.21
C ALA A 231 -14.77 19.43 14.26
N HIS A 232 -15.62 19.08 13.30
CA HIS A 232 -16.20 20.05 12.37
C HIS A 232 -17.05 21.10 13.12
N ARG A 233 -17.84 20.68 14.11
CA ARG A 233 -18.63 21.59 14.94
C ARG A 233 -17.79 22.53 15.79
N ARG A 234 -16.56 22.15 16.15
CA ARG A 234 -15.58 23.02 16.82
C ARG A 234 -14.93 24.03 15.86
N GLY A 235 -15.07 23.85 14.55
CA GLY A 235 -14.49 24.73 13.52
C GLY A 235 -13.25 24.17 12.82
N ALA A 236 -12.84 22.93 13.11
CA ALA A 236 -11.70 22.31 12.45
C ALA A 236 -11.93 22.09 10.94
N ASP A 237 -10.86 22.16 10.14
CA ASP A 237 -10.87 21.73 8.74
C ASP A 237 -10.93 20.20 8.67
N VAL A 238 -12.15 19.65 8.54
CA VAL A 238 -12.38 18.20 8.52
C VAL A 238 -12.56 17.68 7.09
N ARG A 239 -11.68 16.76 6.69
CA ARG A 239 -11.68 16.15 5.35
C ARG A 239 -11.48 14.65 5.41
N VAL A 240 -12.24 13.92 4.61
CA VAL A 240 -12.21 12.45 4.51
C VAL A 240 -11.91 12.06 3.07
N LEU A 241 -10.90 11.21 2.88
CA LEU A 241 -10.54 10.62 1.59
C LEU A 241 -10.58 9.09 1.68
N LEU A 242 -11.41 8.46 0.85
CA LEU A 242 -11.56 6.99 0.85
C LEU A 242 -11.36 6.37 -0.53
N GLU A 243 -11.18 5.05 -0.59
CA GLU A 243 -11.16 4.30 -1.84
C GLU A 243 -12.52 4.35 -2.55
N GLY A 244 -12.55 4.57 -3.86
CA GLY A 244 -13.77 4.61 -4.66
C GLY A 244 -14.46 3.26 -4.78
N SER A 245 -13.71 2.21 -5.05
CA SER A 245 -14.23 0.88 -5.41
C SER A 245 -13.62 -0.22 -4.55
N PRO A 246 -13.89 -0.25 -3.23
CA PRO A 246 -13.32 -1.26 -2.36
C PRO A 246 -13.76 -2.66 -2.79
N VAL A 247 -12.86 -3.65 -2.62
CA VAL A 247 -13.11 -5.05 -2.89
C VAL A 247 -14.30 -5.53 -2.06
N GLY A 248 -15.24 -6.22 -2.72
CA GLY A 248 -16.52 -6.60 -2.13
C GLY A 248 -17.58 -5.50 -2.15
N GLY A 249 -17.26 -4.33 -2.71
CA GLY A 249 -18.18 -3.21 -2.84
C GLY A 249 -18.36 -2.42 -1.54
N ARG A 250 -18.99 -1.25 -1.68
CA ARG A 250 -19.34 -0.39 -0.55
C ARG A 250 -20.67 -0.82 0.06
N THR A 251 -20.69 -0.90 1.38
CA THR A 251 -21.90 -1.30 2.11
C THR A 251 -22.89 -0.15 2.30
N ARG A 252 -24.18 -0.47 2.49
CA ARG A 252 -25.22 0.50 2.84
C ARG A 252 -24.91 1.24 4.14
N ALA A 253 -24.37 0.54 5.14
CA ALA A 253 -23.99 1.14 6.43
C ALA A 253 -22.87 2.18 6.27
N GLU A 254 -21.86 1.87 5.43
CA GLU A 254 -20.83 2.84 5.05
C GLU A 254 -21.45 4.03 4.31
N ALA A 255 -22.27 3.79 3.28
CA ALA A 255 -22.92 4.86 2.53
C ALA A 255 -23.74 5.81 3.43
N GLN A 256 -24.49 5.26 4.40
CA GLN A 256 -25.22 6.04 5.40
C GLN A 256 -24.28 6.86 6.31
N THR A 257 -23.13 6.28 6.68
CA THR A 257 -22.11 6.98 7.45
C THR A 257 -21.55 8.17 6.66
N LEU A 258 -21.27 7.99 5.36
CA LEU A 258 -20.78 9.07 4.50
C LEU A 258 -21.85 10.13 4.23
N ASP A 259 -23.11 9.74 4.04
CA ASP A 259 -24.26 10.66 3.91
C ASP A 259 -24.39 11.53 5.17
N ARG A 260 -24.23 10.94 6.35
CA ARG A 260 -24.25 11.66 7.63
C ARG A 260 -23.11 12.68 7.74
N LEU A 261 -21.90 12.31 7.33
CA LEU A 261 -20.74 13.21 7.35
C LEU A 261 -20.94 14.42 6.43
N VAL A 262 -21.36 14.18 5.17
CA VAL A 262 -21.64 15.26 4.22
C VAL A 262 -22.78 16.15 4.71
N SER A 263 -23.84 15.57 5.29
CA SER A 263 -24.96 16.34 5.85
C SER A 263 -24.54 17.21 7.04
N ALA A 264 -23.48 16.83 7.75
CA ALA A 264 -22.91 17.59 8.85
C ALA A 264 -21.89 18.65 8.40
N GLY A 265 -21.60 18.78 7.10
CA GLY A 265 -20.64 19.76 6.56
C GLY A 265 -19.21 19.23 6.36
N VAL A 266 -18.95 17.95 6.64
CA VAL A 266 -17.63 17.34 6.44
C VAL A 266 -17.38 17.08 4.96
N SER A 267 -16.19 17.45 4.47
CA SER A 267 -15.77 17.14 3.09
C SER A 267 -15.44 15.66 2.95
N VAL A 268 -16.19 14.92 2.15
CA VAL A 268 -15.93 13.50 1.86
C VAL A 268 -15.67 13.33 0.36
N ARG A 269 -14.49 12.80 0.02
CA ARG A 269 -14.08 12.50 -1.35
C ARG A 269 -13.63 11.05 -1.48
N LEU A 270 -13.79 10.48 -2.68
CA LEU A 270 -13.38 9.14 -3.02
C LEU A 270 -12.37 9.17 -4.17
N VAL A 271 -11.24 8.47 -4.04
CA VAL A 271 -10.33 8.24 -5.17
C VAL A 271 -11.03 7.27 -6.14
N ALA A 272 -11.48 7.77 -7.28
CA ALA A 272 -12.34 7.01 -8.18
C ALA A 272 -12.23 7.47 -9.64
N GLY A 273 -12.73 6.63 -10.53
CA GLY A 273 -12.83 6.92 -11.97
C GLY A 273 -11.81 6.15 -12.80
N PRO A 274 -11.99 6.13 -14.13
CA PRO A 274 -11.15 5.35 -15.04
C PRO A 274 -9.69 5.84 -15.10
N HIS A 275 -9.42 7.09 -14.70
CA HIS A 275 -8.09 7.70 -14.72
C HIS A 275 -7.56 8.00 -13.31
N ALA A 276 -7.95 7.19 -12.31
CA ALA A 276 -7.41 7.29 -10.96
C ALA A 276 -5.90 6.96 -10.97
N ARG A 277 -5.10 7.72 -10.23
CA ARG A 277 -3.63 7.55 -10.19
C ARG A 277 -3.20 6.26 -9.51
N TYR A 278 -4.04 5.70 -8.66
CA TYR A 278 -3.73 4.51 -7.88
C TYR A 278 -4.81 3.47 -8.13
N THR A 279 -4.41 2.20 -8.22
CA THR A 279 -5.38 1.09 -8.36
C THR A 279 -6.30 1.03 -7.14
N TYR A 280 -5.74 1.24 -5.95
CA TYR A 280 -6.50 1.44 -4.72
C TYR A 280 -5.86 2.53 -3.85
N HIS A 281 -6.68 3.41 -3.29
CA HIS A 281 -6.34 4.24 -2.16
C HIS A 281 -6.54 3.45 -0.85
N HIS A 282 -5.51 2.71 -0.46
CA HIS A 282 -5.58 1.75 0.65
C HIS A 282 -4.90 2.25 1.93
N ALA A 283 -4.42 3.50 1.96
CA ALA A 283 -3.89 4.15 3.16
C ALA A 283 -4.92 4.21 4.30
N LYS A 284 -4.44 4.05 5.55
CA LYS A 284 -5.25 4.05 6.78
C LYS A 284 -4.57 4.90 7.84
N TYR A 285 -4.86 6.20 7.83
CA TYR A 285 -4.32 7.13 8.80
C TYR A 285 -5.25 8.31 9.02
N ALA A 286 -5.08 8.99 10.14
CA ALA A 286 -5.71 10.26 10.41
C ALA A 286 -4.66 11.25 10.92
N VAL A 287 -4.81 12.52 10.55
CA VAL A 287 -4.03 13.65 11.07
C VAL A 287 -5.00 14.56 11.81
N ALA A 288 -4.80 14.68 13.12
CA ALA A 288 -5.58 15.52 14.04
C ALA A 288 -4.61 16.54 14.64
N ASP A 289 -4.60 17.76 14.10
CA ASP A 289 -3.66 18.83 14.47
C ASP A 289 -2.18 18.35 14.45
N GLU A 290 -1.55 18.27 15.61
CA GLU A 290 -0.17 17.82 15.84
C GLU A 290 -0.03 16.31 16.08
N ARG A 291 -1.12 15.54 15.96
CA ARG A 291 -1.15 14.09 16.16
C ARG A 291 -1.44 13.40 14.84
N ALA A 292 -0.83 12.25 14.63
CA ALA A 292 -1.22 11.35 13.56
C ALA A 292 -1.40 9.93 14.10
N VAL A 293 -2.45 9.25 13.62
CA VAL A 293 -2.71 7.84 13.87
C VAL A 293 -2.51 7.08 12.57
N ALA A 294 -1.69 6.03 12.58
CA ALA A 294 -1.54 5.09 11.47
C ALA A 294 -2.00 3.70 11.89
N LEU A 295 -2.72 3.00 11.02
CA LEU A 295 -3.38 1.73 11.31
C LEU A 295 -3.10 0.68 10.22
N THR A 296 -3.10 -0.58 10.61
CA THR A 296 -3.25 -1.71 9.66
C THR A 296 -4.72 -1.93 9.27
N GLU A 297 -5.65 -1.42 10.08
CA GLU A 297 -7.09 -1.65 10.02
C GLU A 297 -7.88 -0.58 9.27
N ASN A 298 -9.03 -0.97 8.72
CA ASN A 298 -10.01 -0.02 8.17
C ASN A 298 -10.79 0.67 9.31
N TRP A 299 -11.36 1.84 9.02
CA TRP A 299 -12.19 2.64 9.92
C TRP A 299 -13.62 2.07 10.06
N LYS A 300 -13.74 0.81 10.47
CA LYS A 300 -15.00 0.07 10.65
C LYS A 300 -15.06 -0.57 12.05
N PRO A 301 -16.24 -1.02 12.53
CA PRO A 301 -16.36 -1.70 13.83
C PRO A 301 -15.41 -2.91 13.96
N ALA A 302 -15.32 -3.75 12.92
CA ALA A 302 -14.38 -4.88 12.88
C ALA A 302 -12.89 -4.50 13.00
N GLY A 303 -12.52 -3.26 12.67
CA GLY A 303 -11.16 -2.74 12.83
C GLY A 303 -11.08 -1.91 14.10
N THR A 304 -11.34 -0.61 13.98
CA THR A 304 -11.28 0.36 15.08
C THR A 304 -12.18 0.06 16.28
N GLY A 305 -13.29 -0.67 16.11
CA GLY A 305 -14.22 -1.07 17.18
C GLY A 305 -13.73 -2.22 18.06
N GLY A 306 -12.67 -2.92 17.65
CA GLY A 306 -12.24 -4.14 18.34
C GLY A 306 -13.23 -5.30 18.20
N ASN A 307 -14.10 -5.27 17.19
CA ASN A 307 -15.15 -6.28 17.05
C ASN A 307 -14.79 -7.46 16.14
N SER A 308 -13.53 -7.58 15.68
CA SER A 308 -13.13 -8.71 14.83
C SER A 308 -11.61 -8.88 14.71
N SER A 309 -10.91 -7.85 14.24
CA SER A 309 -9.61 -8.05 13.60
C SER A 309 -8.46 -7.84 14.58
N ARG A 310 -7.46 -8.74 14.53
CA ARG A 310 -6.14 -8.46 15.08
C ARG A 310 -5.43 -7.47 14.15
N GLY A 311 -5.20 -6.25 14.63
CA GLY A 311 -4.56 -5.18 13.88
C GLY A 311 -3.62 -4.37 14.76
N TRP A 312 -2.64 -3.68 14.16
CA TRP A 312 -1.66 -2.85 14.86
C TRP A 312 -1.90 -1.38 14.55
N GLY A 313 -1.50 -0.51 15.48
CA GLY A 313 -1.54 0.91 15.24
C GLY A 313 -0.59 1.70 16.12
N VAL A 314 -0.28 2.91 15.66
CA VAL A 314 0.56 3.88 16.34
C VAL A 314 -0.09 5.25 16.28
N THR A 315 -0.03 5.98 17.40
CA THR A 315 -0.20 7.44 17.43
C THR A 315 1.16 8.10 17.61
N THR A 316 1.49 9.09 16.79
CA THR A 316 2.74 9.85 16.90
C THR A 316 2.46 11.35 16.98
N ARG A 317 3.37 12.08 17.65
CA ARG A 317 3.44 13.55 17.69
C ARG A 317 4.70 14.09 17.00
N GLN A 318 5.46 13.24 16.31
CA GLN A 318 6.66 13.66 15.59
C GLN A 318 6.26 14.58 14.43
N SER A 319 6.54 15.87 14.56
CA SER A 319 6.06 16.92 13.66
C SER A 319 6.37 16.65 12.18
N ARG A 320 7.54 16.09 11.86
CA ARG A 320 7.92 15.72 10.48
C ARG A 320 7.03 14.62 9.91
N VAL A 321 6.71 13.58 10.70
CA VAL A 321 5.82 12.49 10.27
C VAL A 321 4.39 12.99 10.10
N VAL A 322 3.90 13.80 11.06
CA VAL A 322 2.57 14.42 11.00
C VAL A 322 2.43 15.32 9.76
N ALA A 323 3.42 16.17 9.51
CA ALA A 323 3.46 17.03 8.32
C ALA A 323 3.55 16.22 7.02
N GLY A 324 4.33 15.13 7.02
CA GLY A 324 4.44 14.21 5.88
C GLY A 324 3.10 13.56 5.53
N LEU A 325 2.39 13.01 6.52
CA LEU A 325 1.05 12.45 6.32
C LEU A 325 0.03 13.51 5.88
N ALA A 326 0.07 14.71 6.46
CA ALA A 326 -0.80 15.81 6.03
C ALA A 326 -0.53 16.24 4.59
N ALA A 327 0.74 16.28 4.18
CA ALA A 327 1.11 16.56 2.80
C ALA A 327 0.61 15.46 1.86
N THR A 328 0.76 14.18 2.25
CA THR A 328 0.21 13.04 1.52
C THR A 328 -1.28 13.18 1.31
N PHE A 329 -2.03 13.44 2.38
CA PHE A 329 -3.46 13.66 2.32
C PHE A 329 -3.84 14.77 1.34
N ARG A 330 -3.18 15.93 1.41
CA ARG A 330 -3.50 17.07 0.53
C ARG A 330 -3.22 16.77 -0.94
N ALA A 331 -2.12 16.09 -1.25
CA ALA A 331 -1.79 15.72 -2.62
C ALA A 331 -2.77 14.68 -3.20
N ASP A 332 -3.24 13.76 -2.36
CA ASP A 332 -4.20 12.75 -2.79
C ASP A 332 -5.61 13.35 -2.92
N ALA A 333 -6.08 14.08 -1.92
CA ALA A 333 -7.42 14.67 -1.88
C ALA A 333 -7.60 15.88 -2.80
N GLY A 334 -6.51 16.56 -3.17
CA GLY A 334 -6.50 17.75 -4.01
C GLY A 334 -6.49 17.46 -5.51
N TRP A 335 -6.31 16.22 -5.93
CA TRP A 335 -6.22 15.87 -7.35
C TRP A 335 -7.60 15.56 -7.97
N ARG A 336 -7.64 15.51 -9.31
CA ARG A 336 -8.87 15.31 -10.08
C ARG A 336 -9.55 13.95 -9.87
N ASP A 337 -8.82 12.94 -9.40
CA ASP A 337 -9.36 11.60 -9.11
C ASP A 337 -10.05 11.52 -7.74
N ALA A 338 -9.90 12.52 -6.88
CA ALA A 338 -10.66 12.63 -5.64
C ALA A 338 -12.05 13.22 -5.93
N VAL A 339 -13.04 12.36 -6.18
CA VAL A 339 -14.42 12.74 -6.53
C VAL A 339 -15.27 12.96 -5.27
N PRO A 340 -16.03 14.06 -5.14
CA PRO A 340 -16.93 14.27 -4.01
C PRO A 340 -17.95 13.14 -3.84
N TRP A 341 -18.20 12.72 -2.59
CA TRP A 341 -19.16 11.66 -2.28
C TRP A 341 -20.55 11.94 -2.84
N SER A 342 -21.01 13.20 -2.74
CA SER A 342 -22.30 13.65 -3.27
C SER A 342 -22.43 13.43 -4.78
N GLN A 343 -21.34 13.58 -5.54
CA GLN A 343 -21.30 13.25 -6.96
C GLN A 343 -21.23 11.74 -7.18
N TYR A 344 -20.32 11.06 -6.48
CA TYR A 344 -20.08 9.62 -6.65
C TYR A 344 -21.35 8.79 -6.38
N ARG A 345 -22.10 9.10 -5.31
CA ARG A 345 -23.24 8.30 -4.85
C ARG A 345 -24.45 8.31 -5.79
N ARG A 346 -24.56 9.30 -6.69
CA ARG A 346 -25.76 9.49 -7.52
C ARG A 346 -26.03 8.27 -8.39
N GLY A 347 -27.25 7.74 -8.30
CA GLY A 347 -27.69 6.58 -9.08
C GLY A 347 -27.03 5.25 -8.70
N ARG A 348 -26.21 5.20 -7.65
CA ARG A 348 -25.53 3.97 -7.21
C ARG A 348 -26.33 3.23 -6.15
N GLN A 349 -26.23 1.91 -6.19
CA GLN A 349 -26.69 1.02 -5.13
C GLN A 349 -25.50 0.53 -4.30
N PHE A 350 -25.79 0.14 -3.06
CA PHE A 350 -24.79 -0.31 -2.10
C PHE A 350 -25.17 -1.67 -1.51
N GLU A 351 -24.13 -2.45 -1.22
CA GLU A 351 -24.24 -3.82 -0.77
C GLU A 351 -24.69 -3.93 0.69
N ARG A 352 -25.26 -5.07 1.07
CA ARG A 352 -25.48 -5.36 2.48
C ARG A 352 -24.15 -5.84 3.09
N GLY A 353 -23.68 -5.14 4.12
CA GLY A 353 -22.55 -5.58 4.92
C GLY A 353 -22.98 -6.50 6.06
N GLU A 354 -22.07 -7.35 6.51
CA GLU A 354 -22.23 -8.07 7.77
C GLU A 354 -21.91 -7.16 8.96
N PRO A 355 -22.73 -7.15 10.02
CA PRO A 355 -22.39 -6.46 11.24
C PRO A 355 -21.20 -7.13 11.92
N ALA A 356 -20.45 -6.34 12.68
CA ALA A 356 -19.32 -6.82 13.46
C ALA A 356 -19.52 -6.37 14.89
N ASP A 357 -20.22 -7.20 15.65
CA ASP A 357 -20.71 -6.88 17.00
C ASP A 357 -20.10 -7.81 18.07
N ALA A 358 -19.16 -8.68 17.67
CA ALA A 358 -18.46 -9.57 18.57
C ALA A 358 -17.55 -8.78 19.54
N THR A 359 -17.29 -9.37 20.70
CA THR A 359 -16.34 -8.84 21.70
C THR A 359 -15.25 -9.87 21.96
N TYR A 360 -14.04 -9.39 22.23
CA TYR A 360 -12.86 -10.22 22.42
C TYR A 360 -12.16 -9.86 23.73
N PRO A 361 -11.43 -10.81 24.35
CA PRO A 361 -10.66 -10.53 25.55
C PRO A 361 -9.52 -9.55 25.25
N SER A 362 -9.30 -8.59 26.15
CA SER A 362 -8.15 -7.68 26.11
C SER A 362 -6.99 -8.26 26.92
N ARG A 363 -5.79 -8.26 26.33
CA ARG A 363 -4.51 -8.70 26.93
C ARG A 363 -3.41 -7.67 26.77
N PHE A 364 -3.52 -6.80 25.78
CA PHE A 364 -2.52 -5.79 25.44
C PHE A 364 -3.12 -4.39 25.53
N GLU A 365 -2.74 -3.67 26.58
CA GLU A 365 -3.10 -2.27 26.73
C GLU A 365 -2.26 -1.39 25.80
N ALA A 366 -2.84 -0.26 25.35
CA ALA A 366 -2.09 0.76 24.64
C ALA A 366 -1.00 1.36 25.54
N ARG A 367 0.20 1.60 25.00
CA ARG A 367 1.35 2.13 25.77
C ARG A 367 2.05 3.24 25.02
N SER A 368 2.52 4.24 25.75
CA SER A 368 3.50 5.20 25.22
C SER A 368 4.90 4.62 25.42
N VAL A 369 5.68 4.57 24.35
CA VAL A 369 7.03 4.02 24.32
C VAL A 369 7.97 4.99 23.61
N ALA A 370 9.26 4.90 23.91
CA ALA A 370 10.28 5.67 23.20
C ALA A 370 10.58 5.08 21.80
N VAL A 371 10.94 5.96 20.87
CA VAL A 371 11.51 5.63 19.56
C VAL A 371 12.69 6.55 19.26
N ASP A 372 13.71 6.01 18.62
CA ASP A 372 14.92 6.72 18.18
C ASP A 372 14.66 7.51 16.90
N ARG A 373 13.86 6.94 15.99
CA ARG A 373 13.29 7.65 14.84
C ARG A 373 12.08 6.91 14.29
N THR A 374 11.34 7.61 13.43
CA THR A 374 10.26 7.03 12.65
C THR A 374 10.39 7.44 11.19
N ASP A 375 10.47 6.47 10.29
CA ASP A 375 10.47 6.72 8.85
C ASP A 375 9.06 6.51 8.30
N LEU A 376 8.52 7.54 7.65
CA LEU A 376 7.27 7.47 6.90
C LEU A 376 7.59 7.13 5.45
N LEU A 377 7.04 5.99 5.03
CA LEU A 377 7.11 5.46 3.68
C LEU A 377 5.73 5.52 3.01
N VAL A 378 5.72 5.73 1.71
CA VAL A 378 4.48 5.80 0.92
C VAL A 378 4.65 5.04 -0.39
N THR A 379 3.64 4.29 -0.82
CA THR A 379 3.62 3.65 -2.16
C THR A 379 2.83 4.50 -3.15
N PRO A 380 3.20 4.48 -4.46
CA PRO A 380 4.31 3.71 -5.04
C PRO A 380 5.69 4.39 -4.93
N ASP A 381 5.76 5.52 -4.24
CA ASP A 381 6.91 6.43 -4.24
C ASP A 381 8.22 5.79 -3.75
N ASN A 382 8.20 5.17 -2.56
CA ASN A 382 9.43 4.71 -1.90
C ASN A 382 9.30 3.45 -1.03
N ALA A 383 8.09 3.05 -0.61
CA ALA A 383 7.97 2.04 0.43
C ALA A 383 8.49 0.65 0.04
N GLN A 384 8.29 0.20 -1.21
CA GLN A 384 8.77 -1.14 -1.62
C GLN A 384 10.29 -1.26 -1.50
N ARG A 385 11.03 -0.28 -2.07
CA ARG A 385 12.50 -0.28 -2.02
C ARG A 385 13.01 -0.19 -0.58
N ALA A 386 12.47 0.75 0.20
CA ALA A 386 12.89 0.96 1.58
C ALA A 386 12.62 -0.28 2.45
N LEU A 387 11.48 -0.96 2.28
CA LEU A 387 11.20 -2.20 3.01
C LEU A 387 12.09 -3.37 2.57
N VAL A 388 12.45 -3.47 1.28
CA VAL A 388 13.45 -4.44 0.85
C VAL A 388 14.80 -4.17 1.52
N ASP A 389 15.21 -2.90 1.59
CA ASP A 389 16.47 -2.50 2.25
C ASP A 389 16.44 -2.82 3.76
N GLU A 390 15.32 -2.58 4.46
CA GLU A 390 15.15 -2.95 5.88
C GLU A 390 15.29 -4.47 6.10
N LEU A 391 14.70 -5.29 5.23
CA LEU A 391 14.78 -6.76 5.33
C LEU A 391 16.17 -7.30 4.93
N ASP A 392 16.82 -6.69 3.94
CA ASP A 392 18.18 -7.06 3.53
C ASP A 392 19.22 -6.60 4.56
N GLY A 393 18.93 -5.57 5.35
CA GLY A 393 19.74 -5.08 6.46
C GLY A 393 19.34 -5.63 7.84
N ALA A 394 18.53 -6.69 7.91
CA ALA A 394 18.29 -7.42 9.16
C ALA A 394 19.38 -8.46 9.41
N ASP A 395 19.80 -8.57 10.67
CA ASP A 395 20.98 -9.35 11.10
C ASP A 395 20.64 -10.56 11.98
N ASP A 396 19.60 -10.47 12.82
CA ASP A 396 19.29 -11.47 13.83
C ASP A 396 17.95 -12.17 13.59
N SER A 397 16.87 -11.41 13.40
CA SER A 397 15.52 -11.98 13.25
C SER A 397 14.54 -11.09 12.50
N ILE A 398 13.59 -11.72 11.80
CA ILE A 398 12.46 -11.07 11.13
C ILE A 398 11.18 -11.82 11.45
N ALA A 399 10.27 -11.19 12.19
CA ALA A 399 8.94 -11.71 12.51
C ALA A 399 7.87 -10.92 11.75
N VAL A 400 7.27 -11.53 10.72
CA VAL A 400 6.28 -10.90 9.82
C VAL A 400 4.88 -11.39 10.13
N VAL A 401 3.92 -10.47 10.25
CA VAL A 401 2.49 -10.76 10.33
C VAL A 401 1.74 -10.10 9.17
N GLN A 402 0.98 -10.90 8.42
CA GLN A 402 0.26 -10.42 7.24
C GLN A 402 -1.14 -11.08 7.11
N PRO A 403 -2.14 -10.38 6.53
CA PRO A 403 -3.41 -11.01 6.20
C PRO A 403 -3.22 -12.01 5.04
N THR A 404 -2.43 -11.60 4.05
CA THR A 404 -1.99 -12.36 2.89
C THR A 404 -0.71 -11.73 2.35
N ILE A 405 0.03 -12.46 1.54
CA ILE A 405 1.26 -12.03 0.88
C ILE A 405 1.20 -12.35 -0.61
N GLY A 406 2.09 -11.74 -1.40
CA GLY A 406 2.14 -11.93 -2.84
C GLY A 406 2.87 -13.19 -3.28
N GLY A 407 3.19 -13.24 -4.57
CA GLY A 407 3.87 -14.36 -5.20
C GLY A 407 5.30 -14.55 -4.70
N TRP A 408 5.75 -15.80 -4.65
CA TRP A 408 7.08 -16.21 -4.19
C TRP A 408 8.25 -15.39 -4.74
N ASN A 409 8.15 -14.95 -6.00
CA ASN A 409 9.19 -14.23 -6.71
C ASN A 409 9.06 -12.71 -6.61
N GLU A 410 8.20 -12.19 -5.75
CA GLU A 410 8.07 -10.74 -5.53
C GLU A 410 9.16 -10.21 -4.59
N PRO A 411 9.49 -8.91 -4.65
CA PRO A 411 10.70 -8.37 -4.01
C PRO A 411 10.78 -8.61 -2.50
N LEU A 412 9.68 -8.41 -1.76
CA LEU A 412 9.65 -8.59 -0.31
C LEU A 412 9.85 -10.06 0.10
N LEU A 413 9.26 -11.01 -0.63
CA LEU A 413 9.40 -12.44 -0.34
C LEU A 413 10.78 -12.96 -0.78
N ARG A 414 11.39 -12.37 -1.81
CA ARG A 414 12.81 -12.63 -2.12
C ARG A 414 13.71 -12.11 -1.00
N ALA A 415 13.44 -10.92 -0.45
CA ALA A 415 14.22 -10.36 0.65
C ALA A 415 14.15 -11.23 1.91
N LEU A 416 12.97 -11.73 2.28
CA LEU A 416 12.83 -12.69 3.38
C LEU A 416 13.69 -13.96 3.19
N ARG A 417 13.71 -14.50 1.97
CA ARG A 417 14.52 -15.68 1.66
C ARG A 417 16.01 -15.36 1.66
N ARG A 418 16.42 -14.19 1.14
CA ARG A 418 17.81 -13.72 1.23
C ARG A 418 18.25 -13.56 2.69
N ALA A 419 17.39 -13.03 3.56
CA ALA A 419 17.69 -12.92 4.98
C ALA A 419 17.88 -14.30 5.63
N ALA A 420 16.97 -15.23 5.37
CA ALA A 420 17.10 -16.61 5.87
C ALA A 420 18.35 -17.32 5.32
N ASP A 421 18.71 -17.12 4.05
CA ASP A 421 19.94 -17.64 3.46
C ASP A 421 21.22 -17.07 4.13
N ARG A 422 21.14 -15.87 4.72
CA ARG A 422 22.22 -15.28 5.54
C ARG A 422 22.24 -15.80 6.98
N GLY A 423 21.27 -16.62 7.39
CA GLY A 423 21.16 -17.17 8.74
C GLY A 423 20.24 -16.39 9.70
N VAL A 424 19.55 -15.35 9.22
CA VAL A 424 18.58 -14.57 10.00
C VAL A 424 17.34 -15.41 10.29
N GLU A 425 16.86 -15.46 11.53
CA GLU A 425 15.65 -16.21 11.89
C GLU A 425 14.40 -15.53 11.30
N VAL A 426 13.73 -16.18 10.35
CA VAL A 426 12.52 -15.64 9.71
C VAL A 426 11.27 -16.38 10.16
N ARG A 427 10.28 -15.66 10.69
CA ARG A 427 8.98 -16.20 11.10
C ARG A 427 7.84 -15.47 10.40
N LEU A 428 7.04 -16.19 9.61
CA LEU A 428 5.92 -15.65 8.84
C LEU A 428 4.57 -16.14 9.36
N LEU A 429 3.77 -15.23 9.92
CA LEU A 429 2.43 -15.50 10.44
C LEU A 429 1.37 -14.96 9.48
N LEU A 430 0.59 -15.86 8.88
CA LEU A 430 -0.49 -15.51 7.94
C LEU A 430 -1.87 -15.70 8.55
N SER A 431 -2.84 -14.91 8.10
CA SER A 431 -4.24 -15.06 8.53
C SER A 431 -4.83 -16.40 8.11
N SER A 432 -5.65 -16.99 8.98
CA SER A 432 -6.45 -18.20 8.71
C SER A 432 -7.88 -17.89 8.27
N ALA A 433 -8.18 -16.62 7.96
CA ALA A 433 -9.50 -16.20 7.50
C ALA A 433 -9.96 -16.99 6.28
N TRP A 434 -11.22 -17.43 6.27
CA TRP A 434 -11.74 -18.42 5.33
C TRP A 434 -11.48 -18.09 3.84
N TYR A 435 -11.54 -16.80 3.47
CA TYR A 435 -11.39 -16.32 2.10
C TYR A 435 -9.94 -16.30 1.59
N VAL A 436 -8.94 -16.38 2.47
CA VAL A 436 -7.50 -16.48 2.11
C VAL A 436 -6.84 -17.75 2.63
N ARG A 437 -7.55 -18.55 3.45
CA ARG A 437 -6.98 -19.69 4.19
C ARG A 437 -6.27 -20.70 3.29
N GLU A 438 -6.88 -21.06 2.17
CA GLU A 438 -6.33 -22.06 1.26
C GLU A 438 -5.08 -21.56 0.52
N GLU A 439 -5.09 -20.31 0.08
CA GLU A 439 -3.93 -19.67 -0.55
C GLU A 439 -2.77 -19.50 0.44
N ASN A 440 -3.06 -19.02 1.64
CA ASN A 440 -2.07 -18.88 2.71
C ASN A 440 -1.53 -20.26 3.13
N ARG A 441 -2.34 -21.31 3.15
CA ARG A 441 -1.89 -22.68 3.45
C ARG A 441 -0.84 -23.15 2.45
N ARG A 442 -1.10 -22.98 1.14
CA ARG A 442 -0.14 -23.33 0.08
C ARG A 442 1.14 -22.51 0.18
N THR A 443 1.01 -21.24 0.57
CA THR A 443 2.15 -20.36 0.78
C THR A 443 3.02 -20.84 1.95
N VAL A 444 2.40 -21.19 3.08
CA VAL A 444 3.07 -21.81 4.22
C VAL A 444 3.79 -23.09 3.80
N GLU A 445 3.08 -24.03 3.16
CA GLU A 445 3.65 -25.29 2.68
C GLU A 445 4.87 -25.07 1.76
N ARG A 446 4.83 -24.04 0.91
CA ARG A 446 5.94 -23.68 0.02
C ARG A 446 7.16 -23.13 0.77
N PHE A 447 6.95 -22.29 1.78
CA PHE A 447 8.01 -21.75 2.62
C PHE A 447 8.68 -22.85 3.45
N GLU A 448 7.88 -23.67 4.14
CA GLU A 448 8.37 -24.82 4.93
C GLU A 448 9.17 -25.79 4.04
N ALA A 449 8.63 -26.19 2.88
CA ALA A 449 9.35 -27.08 1.98
C ALA A 449 10.66 -26.49 1.44
N TRP A 450 10.74 -25.16 1.27
CA TRP A 450 11.99 -24.51 0.87
C TRP A 450 13.00 -24.47 2.03
N ALA A 451 12.55 -24.16 3.24
CA ALA A 451 13.38 -24.18 4.44
C ALA A 451 13.96 -25.58 4.69
N ASP A 452 13.13 -26.63 4.61
CA ASP A 452 13.55 -28.03 4.77
C ASP A 452 14.65 -28.43 3.77
N ARG A 453 14.56 -27.97 2.51
CA ARG A 453 15.55 -28.28 1.48
C ARG A 453 16.86 -27.52 1.63
N THR A 454 16.82 -26.33 2.20
CA THR A 454 17.98 -25.42 2.28
C THR A 454 18.65 -25.43 3.66
N GLY A 455 17.95 -25.90 4.69
CA GLY A 455 18.36 -25.74 6.08
C GLY A 455 18.26 -24.30 6.59
N ALA A 456 17.61 -23.40 5.84
CA ALA A 456 17.46 -22.00 6.23
C ALA A 456 16.52 -21.87 7.45
N PRO A 457 16.82 -20.99 8.43
CA PRO A 457 16.00 -20.77 9.62
C PRO A 457 14.75 -19.93 9.31
N LEU A 458 13.89 -20.46 8.43
CA LEU A 458 12.62 -19.86 8.05
C LEU A 458 11.48 -20.78 8.44
N SER A 459 10.49 -20.23 9.15
CA SER A 459 9.22 -20.91 9.42
C SER A 459 8.03 -20.03 9.08
N ALA A 460 6.94 -20.66 8.66
CA ALA A 460 5.69 -20.01 8.30
C ALA A 460 4.50 -20.77 8.90
N LYS A 461 3.43 -20.06 9.25
CA LYS A 461 2.18 -20.72 9.68
C LYS A 461 0.93 -19.89 9.46
N LEU A 462 -0.19 -20.58 9.52
CA LEU A 462 -1.50 -19.97 9.70
C LEU A 462 -1.73 -19.67 11.18
N ALA A 463 -2.25 -18.47 11.45
CA ALA A 463 -2.58 -18.05 12.80
C ALA A 463 -3.77 -18.83 13.37
N ASP A 464 -3.63 -19.25 14.62
CA ASP A 464 -4.72 -19.73 15.46
C ASP A 464 -5.01 -18.68 16.53
N SER A 465 -6.18 -18.05 16.44
CA SER A 465 -6.52 -16.95 17.35
C SER A 465 -6.81 -17.42 18.77
N GLY A 466 -7.21 -18.69 18.97
CA GLY A 466 -7.69 -19.18 20.26
C GLY A 466 -8.85 -18.36 20.83
N GLY A 467 -9.69 -17.77 19.96
CA GLY A 467 -10.81 -16.91 20.36
C GLY A 467 -10.42 -15.49 20.80
N ARG A 468 -9.17 -15.06 20.62
CA ARG A 468 -8.71 -13.68 20.95
C ARG A 468 -9.08 -12.64 19.89
N PHE A 469 -9.37 -13.08 18.68
CA PHE A 469 -9.77 -12.28 17.53
C PHE A 469 -10.36 -13.21 16.46
N ALA A 470 -11.11 -12.68 15.49
CA ALA A 470 -11.66 -13.47 14.39
C ALA A 470 -10.60 -13.83 13.34
N LYS A 471 -9.77 -12.84 12.99
CA LYS A 471 -8.77 -12.95 11.91
C LYS A 471 -7.62 -11.99 12.10
N ILE A 472 -6.46 -12.34 11.55
CA ILE A 472 -5.36 -11.40 11.39
C ILE A 472 -5.70 -10.45 10.24
N HIS A 473 -5.55 -9.17 10.53
CA HIS A 473 -5.54 -8.10 9.54
C HIS A 473 -4.40 -7.08 9.81
N ALA A 474 -3.54 -7.36 10.80
CA ALA A 474 -2.23 -6.74 10.98
C ALA A 474 -1.34 -6.96 9.75
N LYS A 475 -0.60 -5.91 9.41
CA LYS A 475 0.34 -5.83 8.29
C LYS A 475 1.60 -5.19 8.87
N GLY A 476 2.49 -6.02 9.37
CA GLY A 476 3.64 -5.53 10.10
C GLY A 476 4.75 -6.55 10.22
N ALA A 477 5.89 -6.08 10.69
CA ALA A 477 7.04 -6.90 10.99
C ALA A 477 7.80 -6.35 12.19
N VAL A 478 8.47 -7.22 12.93
CA VAL A 478 9.46 -6.86 13.95
C VAL A 478 10.81 -7.40 13.45
N LEU A 479 11.81 -6.53 13.37
CA LEU A 479 13.16 -6.84 12.88
C LEU A 479 14.14 -6.63 14.04
N ASP A 480 15.02 -7.61 14.26
CA ASP A 480 16.15 -7.62 15.21
C ASP A 480 15.85 -7.22 16.67
N GLY A 481 14.57 -7.13 17.03
CA GLY A 481 14.15 -6.64 18.36
C GLY A 481 14.34 -5.14 18.57
N ASP A 482 14.62 -4.37 17.52
CA ASP A 482 14.83 -2.93 17.57
C ASP A 482 14.08 -2.13 16.49
N ARG A 483 13.42 -2.79 15.55
CA ARG A 483 12.66 -2.14 14.47
C ARG A 483 11.28 -2.74 14.32
N VAL A 484 10.30 -1.89 14.03
CA VAL A 484 8.92 -2.29 13.73
C VAL A 484 8.43 -1.64 12.45
N VAL A 485 8.00 -2.46 11.51
CA VAL A 485 7.25 -2.04 10.33
C VAL A 485 5.76 -2.19 10.62
N LEU A 486 4.97 -1.14 10.43
CA LEU A 486 3.50 -1.25 10.45
C LEU A 486 2.85 -0.26 9.50
N GLY A 487 1.75 -0.66 8.87
CA GLY A 487 1.02 0.22 7.96
C GLY A 487 -0.10 -0.48 7.21
N SER A 488 -0.51 0.11 6.09
CA SER A 488 -1.63 -0.39 5.31
C SER A 488 -1.23 -1.40 4.22
N LEU A 489 0.07 -1.54 3.96
CA LEU A 489 0.66 -2.36 2.89
C LEU A 489 0.53 -3.87 3.15
N ASN A 490 -0.26 -4.56 2.34
CA ASN A 490 -0.09 -6.01 2.18
C ASN A 490 1.19 -6.27 1.39
N TRP A 491 1.97 -7.29 1.76
CA TRP A 491 3.26 -7.55 1.10
C TRP A 491 3.08 -8.30 -0.23
N ASN A 492 2.50 -7.60 -1.21
CA ASN A 492 2.34 -8.03 -2.60
C ASN A 492 2.65 -6.90 -3.58
N GLU A 493 2.91 -7.26 -4.85
CA GLU A 493 3.38 -6.35 -5.89
C GLU A 493 2.38 -5.22 -6.18
N GLN A 494 1.09 -5.53 -6.27
CA GLN A 494 0.06 -4.52 -6.55
C GLN A 494 0.03 -3.45 -5.45
N ALA A 495 0.01 -3.88 -4.19
CA ALA A 495 0.03 -2.96 -3.06
C ALA A 495 1.31 -2.13 -3.02
N ALA A 496 2.44 -2.73 -3.39
CA ALA A 496 3.75 -2.07 -3.37
C ALA A 496 3.96 -1.06 -4.51
N THR A 497 3.33 -1.26 -5.68
CA THR A 497 3.67 -0.54 -6.92
C THR A 497 2.54 0.24 -7.55
N THR A 498 1.28 -0.04 -7.20
CA THR A 498 0.12 0.66 -7.82
C THR A 498 -0.90 1.18 -6.83
N ASN A 499 -0.90 0.73 -5.57
CA ASN A 499 -1.75 1.30 -4.53
C ASN A 499 -1.12 2.52 -3.87
N ARG A 500 -1.95 3.38 -3.26
CA ARG A 500 -1.53 4.35 -2.25
C ARG A 500 -1.63 3.72 -0.87
N GLU A 501 -0.49 3.45 -0.25
CA GLU A 501 -0.32 2.88 1.08
C GLU A 501 0.56 3.80 1.93
N VAL A 502 0.41 3.74 3.25
CA VAL A 502 1.34 4.37 4.19
C VAL A 502 1.93 3.32 5.11
N VAL A 503 3.24 3.42 5.36
CA VAL A 503 3.97 2.53 6.25
C VAL A 503 4.87 3.36 7.15
N LEU A 504 4.90 3.03 8.43
CA LEU A 504 5.86 3.56 9.39
C LEU A 504 6.89 2.48 9.71
N VAL A 505 8.17 2.84 9.65
CA VAL A 505 9.27 2.07 10.22
C VAL A 505 9.72 2.78 11.48
N LEU A 506 9.46 2.15 12.62
CA LEU A 506 9.73 2.67 13.96
C LEU A 506 11.02 2.02 14.45
N HIS A 507 12.03 2.83 14.77
CA HIS A 507 13.31 2.37 15.31
C HIS A 507 13.28 2.60 16.83
N GLY A 508 13.54 1.56 17.62
CA GLY A 508 13.57 1.57 19.07
C GLY A 508 13.24 0.20 19.69
N THR A 509 13.98 -0.18 20.73
CA THR A 509 13.80 -1.48 21.41
C THR A 509 12.48 -1.58 22.18
N GLU A 510 11.94 -0.48 22.71
CA GLU A 510 10.67 -0.52 23.45
C GLU A 510 9.46 -0.80 22.54
N VAL A 511 9.44 -0.18 21.35
CA VAL A 511 8.38 -0.42 20.36
C VAL A 511 8.47 -1.84 19.79
N ALA A 512 9.67 -2.32 19.51
CA ALA A 512 9.91 -3.70 19.10
C ALA A 512 9.54 -4.70 20.19
N ALA A 513 9.86 -4.42 21.47
CA ALA A 513 9.46 -5.27 22.58
C ALA A 513 7.93 -5.33 22.75
N TYR A 514 7.21 -4.22 22.51
CA TYR A 514 5.75 -4.23 22.55
C TYR A 514 5.15 -5.12 21.45
N PHE A 515 5.47 -4.86 20.19
CA PHE A 515 4.90 -5.61 19.07
C PHE A 515 5.46 -7.04 18.97
N GLY A 516 6.70 -7.27 19.42
CA GLY A 516 7.29 -8.60 19.57
C GLY A 516 6.50 -9.46 20.55
N ARG A 517 6.08 -8.94 21.71
CA ARG A 517 5.19 -9.68 22.63
C ARG A 517 3.82 -10.00 22.00
N VAL A 518 3.26 -9.07 21.22
CA VAL A 518 2.01 -9.32 20.48
C VAL A 518 2.21 -10.43 19.46
N PHE A 519 3.29 -10.36 18.67
CA PHE A 519 3.66 -11.38 17.71
C PHE A 519 3.85 -12.74 18.37
N GLU A 520 4.63 -12.84 19.46
CA GLU A 520 4.85 -14.12 20.15
C GLU A 520 3.56 -14.74 20.67
N ALA A 521 2.65 -13.92 21.21
CA ALA A 521 1.38 -14.40 21.68
C ALA A 521 0.52 -14.91 20.51
N ASP A 522 0.53 -14.23 19.37
CA ASP A 522 -0.25 -14.62 18.20
C ASP A 522 0.37 -15.81 17.46
N TRP A 523 1.71 -15.89 17.44
CA TRP A 523 2.50 -17.01 16.98
C TRP A 523 2.17 -18.25 17.83
N SER A 524 2.31 -18.18 19.15
CA SER A 524 2.05 -19.33 20.05
C SER A 524 0.63 -19.88 19.96
N GLY A 525 -0.32 -19.08 19.44
CA GLY A 525 -1.69 -19.48 19.19
C GLY A 525 -2.52 -19.70 20.45
N GLY A 526 -3.68 -20.33 20.29
CA GLY A 526 -4.58 -20.71 21.37
C GLY A 526 -4.19 -22.01 22.06
N ARG A 527 -2.97 -22.15 22.59
CA ARG A 527 -2.73 -23.28 23.52
C ARG A 527 -3.59 -23.06 24.77
N PRO A 528 -4.43 -24.02 25.19
CA PRO A 528 -5.09 -23.90 26.48
C PRO A 528 -3.98 -23.79 27.53
N ALA A 529 -4.02 -22.73 28.34
CA ALA A 529 -3.22 -22.70 29.55
C ALA A 529 -3.62 -23.97 30.32
N VAL A 530 -2.70 -24.93 30.47
CA VAL A 530 -2.94 -26.06 31.34
C VAL A 530 -3.19 -25.46 32.72
N PRO A 531 -4.39 -25.59 33.31
CA PRO A 531 -4.67 -24.96 34.58
C PRO A 531 -3.59 -25.39 35.57
N ALA A 532 -3.01 -24.46 36.33
CA ALA A 532 -1.99 -24.80 37.32
C ALA A 532 -2.49 -25.88 38.30
N GLY A 533 -3.81 -25.94 38.54
CA GLY A 533 -4.46 -27.02 39.30
C GLY A 533 -4.40 -28.40 38.65
N LEU A 534 -4.36 -28.50 37.32
CA LEU A 534 -4.20 -29.76 36.58
C LEU A 534 -2.74 -30.25 36.62
N LEU A 535 -1.78 -29.34 36.49
CA LEU A 535 -0.36 -29.62 36.75
C LEU A 535 -0.13 -30.02 38.22
N GLY A 536 -0.76 -29.32 39.15
CA GLY A 536 -0.73 -29.64 40.58
C GLY A 536 -1.40 -30.98 40.92
N ALA A 537 -2.50 -31.32 40.25
CA ALA A 537 -3.17 -32.61 40.40
C ALA A 537 -2.32 -33.77 39.85
N VAL A 538 -1.67 -33.59 38.69
CA VAL A 538 -0.72 -34.57 38.15
C VAL A 538 0.47 -34.74 39.10
N LEU A 539 1.04 -33.64 39.62
CA LEU A 539 2.11 -33.70 40.63
C LEU A 539 1.63 -34.43 41.90
N GLY A 540 0.43 -34.12 42.37
CA GLY A 540 -0.19 -34.75 43.54
C GLY A 540 -0.39 -36.25 43.37
N VAL A 541 -0.90 -36.69 42.20
CA VAL A 541 -1.06 -38.12 41.87
C VAL A 541 0.30 -38.83 41.80
N LEU A 542 1.32 -38.19 41.23
CA LEU A 542 2.68 -38.74 41.19
C LEU A 542 3.29 -38.87 42.59
N VAL A 543 3.09 -37.89 43.48
CA VAL A 543 3.54 -37.95 44.87
C VAL A 543 2.80 -39.05 45.65
N VAL A 544 1.48 -39.17 45.50
CA VAL A 544 0.69 -40.24 46.12
C VAL A 544 1.11 -41.61 45.59
N GLY A 545 1.34 -41.74 44.28
CA GLY A 545 1.85 -42.97 43.66
C GLY A 545 3.23 -43.35 44.17
N ALA A 546 4.14 -42.38 44.32
CA ALA A 546 5.47 -42.60 44.89
C ALA A 546 5.41 -43.00 46.38
N LEU A 547 4.52 -42.40 47.16
CA LEU A 547 4.30 -42.76 48.57
C LEU A 547 3.65 -44.15 48.73
N ALA A 548 2.71 -44.51 47.85
CA ALA A 548 2.11 -45.84 47.79
C ALA A 548 3.13 -46.91 47.39
N ALA A 549 3.95 -46.64 46.37
CA ALA A 549 5.06 -47.52 45.97
C ALA A 549 6.11 -47.69 47.08
N ARG A 550 6.31 -46.66 47.91
CA ARG A 550 7.17 -46.74 49.11
C ARG A 550 6.57 -47.62 50.22
N ARG A 551 5.25 -47.73 50.30
CA ARG A 551 4.54 -48.62 51.24
C ARG A 551 4.44 -50.09 50.77
N VAL A 552 4.64 -50.37 49.49
CA VAL A 552 4.57 -51.75 48.93
C VAL A 552 5.92 -52.49 49.02
N ARG A 553 6.94 -51.92 49.66
CA ARG A 553 8.15 -52.69 50.00
C ARG A 553 7.94 -53.53 51.27
N PHE A 554 7.73 -54.82 51.00
CA PHE A 554 7.90 -56.03 51.83
C PHE A 554 6.65 -56.61 52.53
N THR A 555 6.21 -57.77 52.03
CA THR A 555 6.43 -59.05 52.71
C THR A 555 6.98 -60.06 51.69
N ARG A 556 8.15 -60.64 52.01
CA ARG A 556 8.68 -61.85 51.38
C ARG A 556 8.07 -63.07 52.06
#